data_AF-A0A9K3J971-F1
#
_entry.id   AF-A0A9K3J971-F1
#
_cell.length_a   1.000
_cell.length_b   1.000
_cell.length_c   1.000
_cell.angle_alpha   90.00
_cell.angle_beta   90.00
_cell.angle_gamma   90.00
#
_symmetry.space_group_name_H-M   'P 1'
#
loop_
_entity.id
_entity.type
_entity.pdbx_description
1 polymer ?
#
loop_
_entity_poly.entity_id
_entity_poly.type
_entity_poly.pdbx_seq_one_letter_code
_entity_poly.pdbx_strand_id
1 'polypeptide(L)'
;MPGSSSLRHMNKADEVIMSIPSDAACKLWGVGKAPTNVMIHTDDGRIFNVWLSEPKGNLFFFQGWSKVTQHLRLSEGCLVVFNPLDCTTFKVTYFLDGGNGSSFWTYLLRTSSHFYVSYFLLLFNLKYFFVLY
;
A
#
# COMPACT_ATOMS: atom_id res chain seq x y z
N MET A 1 9.41 7.52 15.34
CA MET A 1 7.94 7.51 15.30
C MET A 1 7.52 6.57 14.18
N PRO A 2 6.58 5.64 14.40
CA PRO A 2 6.09 4.82 13.29
C PRO A 2 5.41 5.75 12.29
N GLY A 3 5.83 5.69 11.02
CA GLY A 3 5.26 6.52 9.96
C GLY A 3 3.77 6.24 9.79
N SER A 4 3.02 7.22 9.29
CA SER A 4 1.64 6.99 8.87
C SER A 4 1.61 5.92 7.78
N SER A 5 0.72 4.94 7.89
CA SER A 5 0.49 3.98 6.81
C SER A 5 0.00 4.69 5.54
N SER A 6 0.36 4.15 4.38
CA SER A 6 -0.07 4.70 3.08
C SER A 6 -0.94 3.69 2.34
N LEU A 7 -1.98 4.18 1.67
CA LEU A 7 -2.91 3.39 0.87
C LEU A 7 -2.67 3.70 -0.61
N ARG A 8 -2.67 2.65 -1.43
CA ARG A 8 -2.53 2.73 -2.88
C ARG A 8 -3.61 1.89 -3.56
N HIS A 9 -4.41 2.52 -4.41
CA HIS A 9 -5.22 1.81 -5.41
C HIS A 9 -4.35 1.57 -6.64
N MET A 10 -4.14 0.30 -6.98
CA MET A 10 -3.25 -0.13 -8.04
C MET A 10 -3.80 0.26 -9.42
N ASN A 11 -2.98 0.93 -10.22
CA ASN A 11 -3.20 1.04 -11.67
C ASN A 11 -2.33 0.03 -12.42
N LYS A 12 -2.47 -0.05 -13.74
CA LYS A 12 -1.72 -1.01 -14.56
C LYS A 12 -0.19 -0.86 -14.49
N ALA A 13 0.33 0.36 -14.40
CA ALA A 13 1.77 0.60 -14.31
C ALA A 13 2.36 0.12 -12.97
N ASP A 14 1.56 0.21 -11.91
CA ASP A 14 1.94 -0.21 -10.56
C ASP A 14 2.25 -1.70 -10.45
N GLU A 15 1.87 -2.53 -11.41
CA GLU A 15 2.25 -3.95 -11.43
C GLU A 15 3.76 -4.15 -11.66
N VAL A 16 4.42 -3.19 -12.31
CA VAL A 16 5.82 -3.27 -12.72
C VAL A 16 6.69 -2.28 -11.96
N ILE A 17 6.23 -1.04 -11.82
CA ILE A 17 6.93 0.04 -11.13
C ILE A 17 5.91 0.90 -10.40
N MET A 18 6.11 1.12 -9.10
CA MET A 18 5.15 1.87 -8.29
C MET A 18 5.75 3.20 -7.88
N SER A 19 5.10 4.31 -8.27
CA SER A 19 5.46 5.64 -7.80
C SER A 19 5.16 5.81 -6.32
N ILE A 20 6.04 6.47 -5.59
CA ILE A 20 5.84 6.87 -4.20
C ILE A 20 5.54 8.36 -4.20
N PRO A 21 4.35 8.79 -3.72
CA PRO A 21 4.03 10.21 -3.60
C PRO A 21 5.11 10.96 -2.83
N SER A 22 5.53 12.11 -3.35
CA SER A 22 6.65 12.88 -2.78
C SER A 22 6.37 13.34 -1.35
N ASP A 23 5.11 13.65 -1.00
CA ASP A 23 4.72 14.02 0.34
C ASP A 23 4.84 12.83 1.32
N ALA A 24 4.45 11.63 0.90
CA ALA A 24 4.59 10.41 1.68
C ALA A 24 6.07 10.05 1.88
N ALA A 25 6.88 10.13 0.82
CA ALA A 25 8.32 9.93 0.90
C ALA A 25 8.99 10.95 1.83
N CYS A 26 8.65 12.23 1.72
CA CYS A 26 9.19 13.30 2.57
C CYS A 26 8.78 13.13 4.03
N LYS A 27 7.54 12.71 4.32
CA LYS A 27 7.09 12.43 5.69
C LYS A 27 7.85 11.26 6.31
N LEU A 28 8.17 10.24 5.52
CA LEU A 28 8.81 9.03 6.01
C LEU A 28 10.33 9.16 6.16
N TRP A 29 10.99 9.74 5.16
CA TRP A 29 12.45 9.81 5.08
C TRP A 29 13.02 11.22 5.25
N GLY A 30 12.24 12.23 4.89
CA GLY A 30 12.73 13.58 4.64
C GLY A 30 13.12 13.79 3.18
N VAL A 31 13.22 15.06 2.79
CA VAL A 31 13.54 15.48 1.41
C VAL A 31 14.91 14.94 1.00
N GLY A 32 14.96 14.15 -0.08
CA GLY A 32 16.20 13.59 -0.63
C GLY A 32 16.93 12.60 0.28
N LYS A 33 16.24 12.05 1.28
CA LYS A 33 16.80 11.11 2.28
C LYS A 33 16.28 9.69 2.14
N ALA A 34 15.64 9.37 1.02
CA ALA A 34 15.17 8.03 0.76
C ALA A 34 16.35 7.04 0.75
N PRO A 35 16.20 5.84 1.34
CA PRO A 35 17.24 4.82 1.32
C PRO A 35 17.39 4.27 -0.11
N THR A 36 18.46 3.53 -0.36
CA THR A 36 18.67 2.87 -1.66
C THR A 36 17.66 1.75 -1.91
N ASN A 37 17.21 1.09 -0.84
CA ASN A 37 16.30 -0.04 -0.87
C ASN A 37 15.52 -0.16 0.45
N VAL A 38 14.44 -0.93 0.40
CA VAL A 38 13.55 -1.21 1.53
C VAL A 38 13.22 -2.69 1.59
N MET A 39 12.79 -3.16 2.76
CA MET A 39 12.29 -4.52 2.97
C MET A 39 10.76 -4.50 3.02
N ILE A 40 10.13 -5.35 2.20
CA ILE A 40 8.69 -5.57 2.22
C ILE A 40 8.40 -6.94 2.84
N HIS A 41 7.70 -6.92 3.96
CA HIS A 41 7.21 -8.08 4.68
C HIS A 41 5.77 -8.36 4.27
N THR A 42 5.50 -9.63 4.02
CA THR A 42 4.18 -10.13 3.63
C THR A 42 3.57 -10.96 4.74
N ASP A 43 2.24 -11.10 4.75
CA ASP A 43 1.54 -11.84 5.79
C ASP A 43 1.88 -13.34 5.83
N ASP A 44 2.32 -13.92 4.70
CA ASP A 44 2.80 -15.30 4.62
C ASP A 44 4.28 -15.46 5.03
N GLY A 45 4.90 -14.40 5.57
CA GLY A 45 6.25 -14.41 6.13
C GLY A 45 7.37 -14.21 5.11
N ARG A 46 7.07 -13.98 3.82
CA ARG A 46 8.12 -13.66 2.84
C ARG A 46 8.60 -12.22 3.00
N ILE A 47 9.91 -12.05 2.76
CA ILE A 47 10.59 -10.76 2.80
C ILE A 47 11.18 -10.48 1.42
N PHE A 48 10.89 -9.30 0.88
CA PHE A 48 11.37 -8.85 -0.42
C PHE A 48 12.25 -7.62 -0.25
N ASN A 49 13.47 -7.68 -0.78
CA ASN A 49 14.31 -6.50 -0.92
C ASN A 49 13.91 -5.74 -2.20
N VAL A 50 13.44 -4.50 -2.04
CA VAL A 50 12.94 -3.66 -3.13
C VAL A 50 13.75 -2.37 -3.21
N TRP A 51 14.35 -2.13 -4.37
CA TRP A 51 15.19 -0.97 -4.62
C TRP A 51 14.34 0.25 -4.98
N LEU A 52 14.79 1.41 -4.51
CA LEU A 52 14.22 2.69 -4.85
C LEU A 52 14.96 3.31 -6.04
N SER A 53 14.24 4.03 -6.88
CA SER A 53 14.81 4.83 -7.97
C SER A 53 14.20 6.23 -7.93
N GLU A 54 15.01 7.26 -8.14
CA GLU A 54 14.56 8.66 -8.11
C GLU A 54 14.83 9.43 -9.42
N PRO A 55 14.34 8.95 -10.59
CA PRO A 55 14.53 9.68 -11.83
C PRO A 55 13.79 11.03 -11.78
N LYS A 56 14.54 12.12 -12.01
CA LYS A 56 14.02 13.50 -12.08
C LYS A 56 13.22 13.90 -10.81
N GLY A 57 13.65 13.43 -9.63
CA GLY A 57 13.04 13.77 -8.35
C GLY A 57 11.72 13.06 -8.03
N ASN A 58 11.34 12.05 -8.82
CA ASN A 58 10.18 11.21 -8.54
C ASN A 58 10.65 9.86 -8.03
N LEU A 59 10.19 9.44 -6.86
CA LEU A 59 10.64 8.21 -6.22
C LEU A 59 9.74 7.03 -6.62
N PHE A 60 10.34 5.87 -6.87
CA PHE A 60 9.63 4.66 -7.28
C PHE A 60 10.18 3.42 -6.58
N PHE A 61 9.30 2.47 -6.26
CA PHE A 61 9.68 1.07 -6.11
C PHE A 61 10.00 0.48 -7.48
N PHE A 62 11.26 0.03 -7.65
CA PHE A 62 11.79 -0.43 -8.93
C PHE A 62 12.22 -1.91 -8.84
N GLN A 63 13.51 -2.21 -8.75
CA GLN A 63 13.97 -3.60 -8.76
C GLN A 63 13.44 -4.38 -7.55
N GLY A 64 12.86 -5.55 -7.80
CA GLY A 64 12.26 -6.40 -6.77
C GLY A 64 10.77 -6.16 -6.55
N TRP A 65 10.23 -5.00 -6.95
CA TRP A 65 8.81 -4.69 -6.81
C TRP A 65 7.90 -5.67 -7.57
N SER A 66 8.25 -5.99 -8.82
CA SER A 66 7.49 -6.97 -9.62
C SER A 66 7.45 -8.37 -9.00
N LYS A 67 8.43 -8.73 -8.16
CA LYS A 67 8.40 -10.01 -7.41
C LYS A 67 7.34 -9.97 -6.31
N VAL A 68 7.14 -8.80 -5.68
CA VAL A 68 6.09 -8.58 -4.69
C VAL A 68 4.72 -8.69 -5.36
N THR A 69 4.51 -7.98 -6.45
CA THR A 69 3.22 -7.98 -7.16
C THR A 69 2.86 -9.37 -7.70
N GLN A 70 3.83 -10.09 -8.27
CA GLN A 70 3.64 -11.47 -8.73
C GLN A 70 3.32 -12.44 -7.58
N HIS A 71 4.06 -12.34 -6.47
CA HIS A 71 3.85 -13.21 -5.30
C HIS A 71 2.47 -13.01 -4.68
N LEU A 72 2.07 -11.76 -4.49
CA LEU A 72 0.80 -11.38 -3.88
C LEU A 72 -0.38 -11.33 -4.87
N ARG A 73 -0.12 -11.60 -6.16
CA ARG A 73 -1.11 -11.49 -7.25
C ARG A 73 -1.76 -10.11 -7.32
N LEU A 74 -0.98 -9.07 -7.08
CA LEU A 74 -1.44 -7.69 -7.18
C LEU A 74 -1.58 -7.30 -8.65
N SER A 75 -2.77 -6.86 -9.02
CA SER A 75 -3.10 -6.33 -10.34
C SER A 75 -3.76 -4.97 -10.21
N GLU A 76 -4.00 -4.32 -11.34
CA GLU A 76 -4.94 -3.20 -11.44
C GLU A 76 -6.23 -3.47 -10.64
N GLY A 77 -6.73 -2.44 -9.94
CA GLY A 77 -7.90 -2.51 -9.06
C GLY A 77 -7.60 -2.95 -7.62
N CYS A 78 -6.49 -3.63 -7.36
CA CYS A 78 -6.15 -4.07 -6.01
C CYS A 78 -5.87 -2.86 -5.09
N LEU A 79 -6.26 -2.97 -3.82
CA LEU A 79 -5.89 -2.00 -2.80
C LEU A 79 -4.73 -2.53 -1.97
N VAL A 80 -3.68 -1.74 -1.83
CA VAL A 80 -2.46 -2.08 -1.11
C VAL A 80 -2.21 -1.06 -0.01
N VAL A 81 -1.99 -1.53 1.21
CA VAL A 81 -1.64 -0.72 2.37
C VAL A 81 -0.21 -1.03 2.79
N PHE A 82 0.64 -0.01 2.83
CA PHE A 82 1.99 -0.08 3.36
C PHE A 82 2.00 0.39 4.80
N ASN A 83 2.29 -0.51 5.71
CA ASN A 83 2.42 -0.23 7.13
C ASN A 83 3.91 -0.18 7.49
N PRO A 84 4.52 0.99 7.71
CA PRO A 84 5.92 1.08 8.07
C PRO A 84 6.13 0.46 9.45
N LEU A 85 7.03 -0.52 9.54
CA LEU A 85 7.54 -1.05 10.80
C LEU A 85 8.68 -0.16 11.31
N ASP A 86 9.51 0.33 10.39
CA ASP A 86 10.56 1.32 10.60
C ASP A 86 10.77 2.15 9.31
N CYS A 87 11.86 2.92 9.21
CA CYS A 87 12.15 3.75 8.04
C CYS A 87 12.61 2.96 6.80
N THR A 88 12.91 1.68 6.91
CA THR A 88 13.38 0.83 5.80
C THR A 88 12.56 -0.44 5.63
N THR A 89 11.63 -0.72 6.54
CA THR A 89 10.85 -1.95 6.56
C THR A 89 9.36 -1.65 6.56
N PHE A 90 8.62 -2.30 5.66
CA PHE A 90 7.17 -2.18 5.53
C PHE A 90 6.51 -3.54 5.62
N LYS A 91 5.39 -3.61 6.33
CA LYS A 91 4.44 -4.71 6.21
C LYS A 91 3.36 -4.34 5.20
N VAL A 92 3.15 -5.18 4.20
CA VAL A 92 2.12 -4.98 3.17
C VAL A 92 0.87 -5.79 3.49
N THR A 93 -0.27 -5.12 3.48
CA THR A 93 -1.60 -5.73 3.51
C THR A 93 -2.32 -5.37 2.21
N TYR A 94 -3.04 -6.31 1.60
CA TYR A 94 -3.66 -6.09 0.30
C TYR A 94 -5.07 -6.68 0.22
N PHE A 95 -5.87 -6.12 -0.66
CA PHE A 95 -7.22 -6.55 -0.98
C PHE A 95 -7.32 -6.69 -2.50
N LEU A 96 -7.65 -7.89 -2.97
CA LEU A 96 -7.81 -8.17 -4.39
C LEU A 96 -9.10 -7.51 -4.89
N ASP A 97 -9.05 -6.94 -6.09
CA ASP A 97 -10.27 -6.51 -6.77
C ASP A 97 -11.06 -7.76 -7.19
N GLY A 98 -12.31 -7.83 -6.74
CA GLY A 98 -13.07 -9.07 -6.76
C GLY A 98 -14.14 -9.07 -7.84
N GLY A 99 -13.85 -9.75 -8.95
CA GLY A 99 -14.87 -10.44 -9.75
C GLY A 99 -15.40 -11.73 -9.08
N ASN A 100 -14.94 -12.07 -7.87
CA ASN A 100 -15.45 -13.20 -7.11
C ASN A 100 -15.35 -12.93 -5.61
N GLY A 101 -16.49 -13.05 -4.89
CA GLY A 101 -16.75 -13.27 -3.44
C GLY A 101 -15.95 -12.58 -2.32
N SER A 102 -14.75 -12.07 -2.57
CA SER A 102 -13.80 -11.49 -1.60
C SER A 102 -13.25 -10.15 -2.11
N SER A 103 -14.07 -9.36 -2.80
CA SER A 103 -13.75 -7.96 -3.13
C SER A 103 -13.58 -7.14 -1.85
N PHE A 104 -12.82 -6.04 -1.93
CA PHE A 104 -12.70 -5.04 -0.86
C PHE A 104 -14.05 -4.71 -0.19
N TRP A 105 -15.12 -4.61 -0.99
CA TRP A 105 -16.49 -4.39 -0.52
C TRP A 105 -17.03 -5.54 0.33
N THR A 106 -16.86 -6.80 -0.10
CA THR A 106 -17.30 -7.96 0.68
C THR A 106 -16.53 -8.14 1.99
N TYR A 107 -15.24 -7.78 2.04
CA TYR A 107 -14.44 -7.81 3.27
C TYR A 107 -14.88 -6.73 4.28
N LEU A 108 -15.22 -5.52 3.80
CA LEU A 108 -15.80 -4.47 4.64
C LEU A 108 -17.18 -4.85 5.18
N LEU A 109 -18.04 -5.47 4.36
CA LEU A 109 -19.37 -5.90 4.78
C LEU A 109 -19.32 -7.01 5.86
N ARG A 110 -18.40 -7.99 5.72
CA ARG A 110 -18.28 -9.13 6.63
C ARG A 110 -17.70 -8.76 8.01
N THR A 111 -16.85 -7.73 8.08
CA THR A 111 -16.17 -7.32 9.33
C THR A 111 -16.93 -6.25 10.12
N SER A 112 -18.11 -5.84 9.65
CA SER A 112 -18.98 -4.82 10.27
C SER A 112 -19.51 -5.17 11.68
N SER A 113 -19.14 -6.31 12.27
CA SER A 113 -19.55 -6.71 13.62
C SER A 113 -18.47 -6.52 14.69
N HIS A 114 -17.20 -6.29 14.33
CA HIS A 114 -16.10 -6.16 15.30
C HIS A 114 -15.11 -5.07 14.87
N PHE A 115 -15.47 -3.82 15.13
CA PHE A 115 -14.65 -2.65 14.81
C PHE A 115 -13.50 -2.48 15.82
N TYR A 116 -12.30 -2.95 15.47
CA TYR A 116 -11.07 -2.22 15.75
C TYR A 116 -10.55 -1.66 14.42
N VAL A 117 -11.28 -0.66 13.92
CA VAL A 117 -10.91 0.05 12.71
C VAL A 117 -9.81 1.04 13.07
N SER A 118 -8.60 0.75 12.60
CA SER A 118 -7.55 1.76 12.48
C SER A 118 -8.15 2.98 11.79
N TYR A 119 -8.06 4.14 12.44
CA TYR A 119 -8.74 5.41 12.15
C TYR A 119 -8.74 5.86 10.67
N PHE A 120 -7.91 5.27 9.83
CA PHE A 120 -7.83 5.49 8.39
C PHE A 120 -9.10 5.09 7.61
N LEU A 121 -9.82 4.02 7.99
CA LEU A 121 -11.04 3.59 7.27
C LEU A 121 -12.29 4.39 7.69
N LEU A 122 -12.29 4.97 8.89
CA LEU A 122 -13.40 5.79 9.41
C LEU A 122 -13.49 7.13 8.67
N LEU A 123 -12.35 7.71 8.30
CA LEU A 123 -12.28 8.91 7.45
C LEU A 123 -12.72 8.65 6.00
N PHE A 124 -12.49 7.45 5.46
CA PHE A 124 -12.96 7.09 4.12
C PHE A 124 -14.49 6.87 4.11
N ASN A 125 -15.06 6.25 5.15
CA ASN A 125 -16.51 6.08 5.25
C ASN A 125 -17.26 7.43 5.37
N LEU A 126 -16.77 8.37 6.17
CA LEU A 126 -17.46 9.66 6.36
C LEU A 126 -17.51 10.55 5.11
N LYS A 127 -16.59 10.39 4.15
CA LYS A 127 -16.63 11.16 2.89
C LYS A 127 -17.57 10.57 1.84
N TYR A 128 -17.90 9.29 1.90
CA TYR A 128 -18.79 8.63 0.94
C TYR A 128 -20.19 8.31 1.51
N PHE A 129 -20.39 8.41 2.83
CA PHE A 129 -21.73 8.28 3.43
C PHE A 129 -22.64 9.50 3.22
N PHE A 130 -22.14 10.60 2.66
CA PHE A 130 -22.97 11.76 2.27
C PHE A 130 -23.46 11.72 0.81
N VAL A 131 -23.24 10.62 0.08
CA VAL A 131 -23.81 10.43 -1.26
C VAL A 131 -24.49 9.07 -1.33
N LEU A 132 -25.62 8.93 -0.63
CA LEU A 132 -26.77 8.12 -1.03
C LEU A 132 -27.93 8.38 -0.03
N TYR A 133 -28.86 9.21 -0.50
CA TYR A 133 -30.16 9.62 0.06
C TYR A 133 -30.17 10.47 1.33
#